data_AF-A0A1F4JJM0-F1
#
_entry.id   AF-A0A1F4JJM0-F1
#
_cell.length_a   1.000
_cell.length_b   1.000
_cell.length_c   1.000
_cell.angle_alpha   90.00
_cell.angle_beta   90.00
_cell.angle_gamma   90.00
#
_symmetry.space_group_name_H-M   'P 1'
#
loop_
_entity.id
_entity.type
_entity.pdbx_description
1 polymer ?
#
loop_
_entity_poly.entity_id
_entity_poly.type
_entity_poly.pdbx_seq_one_letter_code
_entity_poly.pdbx_strand_id
1 'polypeptide(L)'
;MKQTIIALGLISVVRISAVHAYEVTTHEDMSQKAVEISGLAKSDILIDLGLEPLSKEQPFPNSKNNPVPIVTLFRNGANFEDELSLPRPLNHFFDPKSGYGLAIPNARPSPDWALEDKGDVTDVSGAEQEFSYKEGRKYFLDALTKSTEDERHKNFGLTFQTLGMVIHHRSIQYQEILHERT
;
A
#
# COMPACT_ATOMS: atom_id res chain seq x y z
N MET A 1 -6.69 -18.89 68.11
CA MET A 1 -7.39 -18.08 67.09
C MET A 1 -6.40 -17.76 65.98
N LYS A 2 -6.59 -18.28 64.76
CA LYS A 2 -5.75 -18.00 63.59
C LYS A 2 -6.44 -16.91 62.78
N GLN A 3 -5.76 -15.79 62.52
CA GLN A 3 -6.28 -14.73 61.64
C GLN A 3 -5.86 -15.04 60.21
N THR A 4 -6.84 -15.26 59.34
CA THR A 4 -6.66 -15.43 57.90
C THR A 4 -6.60 -14.05 57.26
N ILE A 5 -5.46 -13.67 56.69
CA ILE A 5 -5.34 -12.44 55.88
C ILE A 5 -5.91 -12.76 54.50
N ILE A 6 -7.03 -12.14 54.14
CA ILE A 6 -7.58 -12.17 52.78
C ILE A 6 -6.97 -10.99 52.04
N ALA A 7 -6.02 -11.25 51.16
CA ALA A 7 -5.52 -10.27 50.20
C ALA A 7 -6.54 -10.12 49.07
N LEU A 8 -7.30 -9.03 49.08
CA LEU A 8 -8.14 -8.62 47.95
C LEU A 8 -7.24 -8.08 46.83
N GLY A 9 -7.02 -8.90 45.81
CA GLY A 9 -6.34 -8.50 44.58
C GLY A 9 -7.16 -7.46 43.83
N LEU A 10 -6.55 -6.31 43.53
CA LEU A 10 -7.10 -5.29 42.66
C LEU A 10 -7.04 -5.82 41.21
N ILE A 11 -8.14 -6.37 40.70
CA ILE A 11 -8.27 -6.70 39.29
C ILE A 11 -8.52 -5.39 38.54
N SER A 12 -7.46 -4.83 37.97
CA SER A 12 -7.56 -3.75 36.99
C SER A 12 -8.25 -4.27 35.74
N VAL A 13 -9.53 -3.94 35.57
CA VAL A 13 -10.29 -4.21 34.35
C VAL A 13 -9.71 -3.33 33.25
N VAL A 14 -8.80 -3.89 32.45
CA VAL A 14 -8.36 -3.27 31.20
C VAL A 14 -9.56 -3.27 30.26
N ARG A 15 -10.16 -2.09 30.09
CA ARG A 15 -11.14 -1.83 29.03
C ARG A 15 -10.40 -1.92 27.70
N ILE A 16 -10.41 -3.09 27.07
CA ILE A 16 -10.03 -3.24 25.67
C ILE A 16 -11.14 -2.58 24.87
N SER A 17 -11.01 -1.28 24.63
CA SER A 17 -11.79 -0.61 23.60
C SER A 17 -11.18 -1.06 22.28
N ALA A 18 -11.91 -1.86 21.51
CA ALA A 18 -11.54 -2.09 20.12
C ALA A 18 -11.62 -0.72 19.43
N VAL A 19 -10.47 -0.09 19.21
CA VAL A 19 -10.39 1.04 18.30
C VAL A 19 -10.65 0.43 16.93
N HIS A 20 -11.81 0.71 16.36
CA HIS A 20 -12.04 0.46 14.95
C HIS A 20 -11.16 1.45 14.19
N ALA A 21 -9.95 0.99 13.86
CA ALA A 21 -9.28 1.53 12.68
C ALA A 21 -10.26 1.44 11.51
N TYR A 22 -10.21 2.42 10.61
CA TYR A 22 -11.13 2.55 9.47
C TYR A 22 -11.34 1.21 8.74
N GLU A 23 -12.52 1.00 8.16
CA GLU A 23 -12.83 -0.21 7.40
C GLU A 23 -11.75 -0.47 6.34
N VAL A 24 -11.36 -1.74 6.17
CA VAL A 24 -10.34 -2.22 5.21
C VAL A 24 -10.55 -1.62 3.80
N THR A 25 -11.80 -1.37 3.44
CA THR A 25 -12.23 -0.78 2.17
C THR A 25 -11.77 0.67 1.97
N THR A 26 -11.35 1.39 3.02
CA THR A 26 -10.98 2.81 2.95
C THR A 26 -9.82 3.04 1.98
N HIS A 27 -8.77 2.21 2.05
CA HIS A 27 -7.62 2.33 1.15
C HIS A 27 -7.99 2.03 -0.30
N GLU A 28 -8.86 1.06 -0.53
CA GLU A 28 -9.39 0.78 -1.87
C GLU A 28 -10.17 1.96 -2.43
N ASP A 29 -11.10 2.52 -1.65
CA ASP A 29 -11.96 3.61 -2.09
C ASP A 29 -11.16 4.89 -2.35
N MET A 30 -10.19 5.20 -1.48
CA MET A 30 -9.26 6.31 -1.70
C MET A 30 -8.43 6.11 -2.97
N SER A 31 -7.93 4.89 -3.20
CA SER A 31 -7.15 4.55 -4.39
C SER A 31 -7.98 4.67 -5.67
N GLN A 32 -9.22 4.16 -5.67
CA GLN A 32 -10.16 4.35 -6.77
C GLN A 32 -10.39 5.83 -7.05
N LYS A 33 -10.70 6.63 -6.02
CA LYS A 33 -10.96 8.06 -6.20
C LYS A 33 -9.74 8.79 -6.73
N ALA A 34 -8.54 8.43 -6.27
CA ALA A 34 -7.29 8.99 -6.80
C ALA A 34 -7.16 8.73 -8.31
N VAL A 35 -7.47 7.53 -8.78
CA VAL A 35 -7.46 7.20 -10.22
C VAL A 35 -8.50 8.01 -10.98
N GLU A 36 -9.75 8.03 -10.53
CA GLU A 36 -10.87 8.71 -11.18
C GLU A 36 -10.64 10.22 -11.37
N ILE A 37 -9.90 10.87 -10.46
CA ILE A 37 -9.61 12.30 -10.55
C ILE A 37 -8.27 12.61 -11.22
N SER A 38 -7.44 11.59 -11.49
CA SER A 38 -6.10 11.75 -12.05
C SER A 38 -6.11 12.04 -13.55
N GLY A 39 -4.91 12.32 -14.10
CA GLY A 39 -4.71 12.40 -15.54
C GLY A 39 -5.04 11.09 -16.26
N LEU A 40 -4.94 9.93 -15.60
CA LEU A 40 -5.28 8.63 -16.20
C LEU A 40 -6.75 8.55 -16.66
N ALA A 41 -7.65 9.21 -15.92
CA ALA A 41 -9.08 9.25 -16.23
C ALA A 41 -9.50 10.44 -17.11
N LYS A 42 -8.68 11.50 -17.15
CA LYS A 42 -9.04 12.80 -17.75
C LYS A 42 -8.29 13.13 -19.03
N SER A 43 -7.37 12.27 -19.46
CA SER A 43 -6.54 12.50 -20.63
C SER A 43 -6.46 11.25 -21.50
N ASP A 44 -5.93 11.43 -22.71
CA ASP A 44 -5.71 10.36 -23.66
C ASP A 44 -4.44 9.55 -23.35
N ILE A 45 -3.84 9.71 -22.17
CA ILE A 45 -2.57 9.06 -21.81
C ILE A 45 -2.60 7.54 -21.96
N LEU A 46 -3.74 6.88 -21.68
CA LEU A 46 -3.87 5.44 -21.91
C LEU A 46 -3.83 5.10 -23.40
N ILE A 47 -4.52 5.89 -24.22
CA ILE A 47 -4.55 5.74 -25.67
C ILE A 47 -3.15 5.98 -26.26
N ASP A 48 -2.45 7.01 -25.78
CA ASP A 48 -1.07 7.32 -26.17
C ASP A 48 -0.09 6.18 -25.81
N LEU A 49 -0.41 5.41 -24.77
CA LEU A 49 0.32 4.21 -24.36
C LEU A 49 -0.16 2.94 -25.11
N GLY A 50 -1.08 3.06 -26.05
CA GLY A 50 -1.64 1.93 -26.81
C GLY A 50 -2.66 1.09 -26.04
N LEU A 51 -3.24 1.64 -24.98
CA LEU A 51 -4.26 1.01 -24.14
C LEU A 51 -5.64 1.60 -24.39
N GLU A 52 -6.67 0.89 -23.94
CA GLU A 52 -8.04 1.38 -24.01
C GLU A 52 -8.32 2.44 -22.93
N PRO A 53 -9.26 3.38 -23.16
CA PRO A 53 -9.72 4.30 -22.13
C PRO A 53 -10.23 3.57 -20.89
N LEU A 54 -10.10 4.16 -19.69
CA LEU A 54 -10.56 3.54 -18.43
C LEU A 54 -12.01 3.04 -18.47
N SER A 55 -12.90 3.74 -19.18
CA SER A 55 -14.31 3.36 -19.35
C SER A 55 -14.54 2.02 -20.06
N LYS A 56 -13.51 1.46 -20.71
CA LYS A 56 -13.58 0.17 -21.39
C LYS A 56 -13.20 -1.01 -20.50
N GLU A 57 -12.71 -0.74 -19.28
CA GLU A 57 -12.38 -1.76 -18.29
C GLU A 57 -11.42 -2.84 -18.82
N GLN A 58 -10.46 -2.45 -19.67
CA GLN A 58 -9.45 -3.38 -20.21
C GLN A 58 -8.76 -4.14 -19.07
N PRO A 59 -8.76 -5.49 -19.12
CA PRO A 59 -8.20 -6.29 -18.05
C PRO A 59 -6.69 -6.48 -18.20
N PHE A 60 -5.98 -6.47 -17.08
CA PHE A 60 -4.57 -6.86 -16.98
C PHE A 60 -4.36 -7.81 -15.80
N PRO A 61 -3.44 -8.78 -15.89
CA PRO A 61 -3.23 -9.73 -14.81
C PRO A 61 -2.46 -9.07 -13.65
N ASN A 62 -2.93 -9.29 -12.43
CA ASN A 62 -2.21 -8.90 -11.21
C ASN A 62 -1.04 -9.87 -10.90
N SER A 63 -0.35 -9.67 -9.77
CA SER A 63 0.75 -10.52 -9.31
C SER A 63 0.38 -12.00 -9.11
N LYS A 64 -0.91 -12.31 -8.95
CA LYS A 64 -1.47 -13.67 -8.87
C LYS A 64 -1.96 -14.21 -10.23
N ASN A 65 -1.65 -13.51 -11.32
CA ASN A 65 -2.11 -13.76 -12.70
C ASN A 65 -3.63 -13.69 -12.90
N ASN A 66 -4.36 -13.00 -12.02
CA ASN A 66 -5.80 -12.81 -12.18
C ASN A 66 -6.08 -11.54 -13.01
N PRO A 67 -6.73 -11.64 -14.18
CA PRO A 67 -7.03 -10.50 -15.03
C PRO A 67 -8.16 -9.66 -14.42
N VAL A 68 -7.90 -8.39 -14.17
CA VAL A 68 -8.89 -7.43 -13.64
C VAL A 68 -8.70 -6.04 -14.30
N PRO A 69 -9.74 -5.19 -14.32
CA PRO A 69 -9.63 -3.84 -14.86
C PRO A 69 -8.56 -2.98 -14.19
N ILE A 70 -8.05 -1.97 -14.91
CA ILE A 70 -7.03 -1.03 -14.39
C ILE A 70 -7.43 -0.45 -13.03
N VAL A 71 -8.65 0.10 -12.89
CA VAL A 71 -9.13 0.68 -11.62
C VAL A 71 -9.10 -0.35 -10.49
N THR A 72 -9.50 -1.60 -10.78
CA THR A 72 -9.48 -2.70 -9.81
C THR A 72 -8.06 -3.08 -9.39
N LEU A 73 -7.06 -2.94 -10.25
CA LEU A 73 -5.65 -3.15 -9.87
C LEU A 73 -5.17 -2.12 -8.86
N PHE A 74 -5.54 -0.84 -9.02
CA PHE A 74 -5.23 0.21 -8.05
C PHE A 74 -5.94 -0.03 -6.71
N ARG A 75 -7.22 -0.40 -6.73
CA ARG A 75 -7.99 -0.76 -5.52
C ARG A 75 -7.35 -1.92 -4.78
N ASN A 76 -7.23 -3.06 -5.47
CA ASN A 76 -6.72 -4.29 -4.88
C ASN A 76 -5.26 -4.13 -4.48
N GLY A 77 -4.46 -3.36 -5.22
CA GLY A 77 -3.08 -3.03 -4.86
C GLY A 77 -3.02 -2.32 -3.52
N ALA A 78 -3.86 -1.30 -3.28
CA ALA A 78 -3.87 -0.60 -1.99
C ALA A 78 -4.18 -1.57 -0.83
N ASN A 79 -5.20 -2.41 -0.94
CA ASN A 79 -5.50 -3.42 0.09
C ASN A 79 -4.38 -4.49 0.24
N PHE A 80 -3.77 -4.87 -0.88
CA PHE A 80 -2.74 -5.92 -0.89
C PHE A 80 -1.47 -5.55 -0.12
N GLU A 81 -1.19 -4.25 0.06
CA GLU A 81 -0.05 -3.77 0.86
C GLU A 81 -0.13 -4.20 2.35
N ASP A 82 -1.34 -4.37 2.89
CA ASP A 82 -1.56 -4.87 4.26
C ASP A 82 -1.56 -6.41 4.33
N GLU A 83 -1.94 -7.08 3.25
CA GLU A 83 -2.17 -8.54 3.23
C GLU A 83 -0.96 -9.38 2.81
N LEU A 84 0.00 -8.78 2.10
CA LEU A 84 1.08 -9.54 1.45
C LEU A 84 1.98 -10.26 2.47
N SER A 85 2.32 -9.61 3.58
CA SER A 85 3.13 -10.23 4.64
C SER A 85 2.94 -9.53 5.99
N LEU A 86 3.04 -10.27 7.09
CA LEU A 86 2.96 -9.71 8.46
C LEU A 86 4.02 -8.61 8.76
N PRO A 87 5.26 -8.70 8.25
CA PRO A 87 6.27 -7.65 8.36
C PRO A 87 5.92 -6.31 7.69
N ARG A 88 5.19 -6.34 6.57
CA ARG A 88 5.02 -5.19 5.68
C ARG A 88 4.37 -3.97 6.34
N PRO A 89 3.29 -4.13 7.13
CA PRO A 89 2.65 -3.03 7.84
C PRO A 89 3.58 -2.26 8.82
N LEU A 90 4.70 -2.86 9.25
CA LEU A 90 5.66 -2.15 10.12
C LEU A 90 6.34 -0.97 9.41
N ASN A 91 6.30 -0.95 8.07
CA ASN A 91 6.84 0.13 7.24
C ASN A 91 5.80 1.22 6.95
N HIS A 92 4.60 1.19 7.55
CA HIS A 92 3.51 2.12 7.19
C HIS A 92 3.57 3.45 7.94
N PHE A 93 4.44 3.54 8.94
CA PHE A 93 4.53 4.68 9.86
C PHE A 93 5.58 5.71 9.41
N PHE A 94 5.30 6.99 9.64
CA PHE A 94 6.23 8.08 9.36
C PHE A 94 5.95 9.32 10.22
N ASP A 95 6.85 9.64 11.15
CA ASP A 95 6.79 10.91 11.87
C ASP A 95 7.38 12.05 11.00
N PRO A 96 6.57 13.04 10.57
CA PRO A 96 7.07 14.14 9.74
C PRO A 96 8.01 15.11 10.47
N LYS A 97 8.02 15.12 11.82
CA LYS A 97 8.90 16.01 12.60
C LYS A 97 10.32 15.46 12.66
N SER A 98 10.45 14.15 12.81
CA SER A 98 11.75 13.48 12.96
C SER A 98 12.23 12.77 11.68
N GLY A 99 11.31 12.46 10.76
CA GLY A 99 11.57 11.69 9.55
C GLY A 99 11.69 10.18 9.78
N TYR A 100 11.41 9.69 11.01
CA TYR A 100 11.55 8.27 11.36
C TYR A 100 10.25 7.48 11.17
N GLY A 101 10.38 6.17 10.98
CA GLY A 101 9.27 5.21 11.10
C GLY A 101 9.18 4.64 12.52
N LEU A 102 8.63 3.43 12.65
CA LEU A 102 8.67 2.70 13.92
C LEU A 102 10.12 2.43 14.35
N ALA A 103 10.39 2.50 15.65
CA ALA A 103 11.68 2.18 16.26
C ALA A 103 11.94 0.67 16.36
N ILE A 104 11.76 -0.04 15.24
CA ILE A 104 11.99 -1.48 15.08
C ILE A 104 13.20 -1.66 14.15
N PRO A 105 14.18 -2.51 14.50
CA PRO A 105 15.33 -2.77 13.62
C PRO A 105 14.87 -3.17 12.21
N ASN A 106 15.47 -2.54 11.20
CA ASN A 106 15.17 -2.73 9.78
C ASN A 106 13.78 -2.29 9.29
N ALA A 107 12.89 -1.80 10.17
CA ALA A 107 11.70 -1.10 9.69
C ALA A 107 12.11 0.21 9.02
N ARG A 108 11.49 0.51 7.88
CA ARG A 108 11.75 1.71 7.10
C ARG A 108 10.61 2.70 7.29
N PRO A 109 10.90 4.02 7.32
CA PRO A 109 9.85 5.02 7.26
C PRO A 109 9.03 4.83 5.97
N SER A 110 7.72 5.08 6.06
CA SER A 110 6.76 4.84 4.97
C SER A 110 7.17 5.39 3.60
N PRO A 111 7.64 6.64 3.47
CA PRO A 111 8.14 7.13 2.18
C PRO A 111 9.34 6.35 1.64
N ASP A 112 10.30 5.98 2.49
CA ASP A 112 11.50 5.26 2.08
C ASP A 112 11.15 3.83 1.61
N TRP A 113 10.18 3.18 2.25
CA TRP A 113 9.67 1.86 1.85
C TRP A 113 8.90 1.89 0.53
N ALA A 114 8.01 2.87 0.36
CA ALA A 114 7.14 2.97 -0.80
C ALA A 114 7.88 3.48 -2.05
N LEU A 115 8.88 4.36 -1.88
CA LEU A 115 9.59 4.97 -3.00
C LEU A 115 10.85 4.20 -3.41
N GLU A 116 11.58 3.68 -2.42
CA GLU A 116 12.87 3.00 -2.63
C GLU A 116 13.87 3.86 -3.44
N ASP A 117 13.88 5.17 -3.18
CA ASP A 117 14.67 6.17 -3.92
C ASP A 117 16.11 6.31 -3.40
N LYS A 118 16.42 5.71 -2.24
CA LYS A 118 17.75 5.71 -1.59
C LYS A 118 18.53 4.41 -1.78
N GLY A 119 18.04 3.52 -2.65
CA GLY A 119 18.61 2.20 -2.89
C GLY A 119 17.71 1.08 -2.34
N ASP A 120 18.13 -0.15 -2.61
CA ASP A 120 17.30 -1.33 -2.36
C ASP A 120 17.00 -1.50 -0.87
N VAL A 121 15.73 -1.81 -0.56
CA VAL A 121 15.27 -2.03 0.81
C VAL A 121 14.66 -3.41 0.98
N THR A 122 14.75 -3.91 2.21
CA THR A 122 14.11 -5.14 2.65
C THR A 122 13.22 -4.87 3.85
N ASP A 123 12.20 -5.70 4.05
CA ASP A 123 11.37 -5.67 5.26
C ASP A 123 12.12 -6.26 6.48
N VAL A 124 11.45 -6.29 7.63
CA VAL A 124 12.05 -6.83 8.86
C VAL A 124 12.40 -8.33 8.79
N SER A 125 11.85 -9.06 7.82
CA SER A 125 12.17 -10.48 7.57
C SER A 125 13.32 -10.66 6.57
N GLY A 126 13.77 -9.57 5.93
CA GLY A 126 14.79 -9.59 4.88
C GLY A 126 14.23 -9.82 3.48
N ALA A 127 12.90 -9.84 3.30
CA ALA A 127 12.29 -9.95 1.97
C ALA A 127 12.46 -8.64 1.20
N GLU A 128 12.71 -8.74 -0.11
CA GLU A 128 12.87 -7.59 -1.00
C GLU A 128 11.57 -6.80 -1.15
N GLN A 129 11.71 -5.50 -1.41
CA GLN A 129 10.58 -4.65 -1.76
C GLN A 129 10.21 -4.81 -3.25
N GLU A 130 9.21 -5.64 -3.52
CA GLU A 130 8.76 -5.95 -4.89
C GLU A 130 7.78 -4.92 -5.49
N PHE A 131 7.23 -3.99 -4.69
CA PHE A 131 6.16 -3.08 -5.10
C PHE A 131 6.41 -1.63 -4.67
N SER A 132 7.67 -1.19 -4.76
CA SER A 132 8.02 0.24 -4.62
C SER A 132 7.72 1.02 -5.91
N TYR A 133 7.77 2.34 -5.84
CA TYR A 133 7.76 3.21 -7.01
C TYR A 133 8.94 2.90 -7.96
N LYS A 134 10.11 2.53 -7.43
CA LYS A 134 11.27 2.06 -8.22
C LYS A 134 10.91 0.83 -9.06
N GLU A 135 10.33 -0.21 -8.45
CA GLU A 135 9.90 -1.42 -9.17
C GLU A 135 8.74 -1.14 -10.13
N GLY A 136 7.78 -0.28 -9.75
CA GLY A 136 6.70 0.16 -10.62
C GLY A 136 7.20 0.80 -11.92
N ARG A 137 8.30 1.56 -11.88
CA ARG A 137 8.93 2.12 -13.09
C ARG A 137 9.58 1.04 -13.96
N LYS A 138 10.17 0.02 -13.35
CA LYS A 138 10.75 -1.13 -14.07
C LYS A 138 9.65 -1.94 -14.74
N TYR A 139 8.56 -2.25 -14.03
CA TYR A 139 7.39 -2.87 -14.63
C TYR A 139 6.84 -2.03 -15.77
N PHE A 140 6.73 -0.71 -15.61
CA PHE A 140 6.25 0.14 -16.69
C PHE A 140 7.17 0.09 -17.92
N LEU A 141 8.49 0.11 -17.72
CA LEU A 141 9.44 -0.04 -18.82
C LEU A 141 9.30 -1.40 -19.51
N ASP A 142 9.17 -2.49 -18.76
CA ASP A 142 8.97 -3.83 -19.30
C ASP A 142 7.61 -3.93 -20.04
N ALA A 143 6.58 -3.27 -19.53
CA ALA A 143 5.26 -3.18 -20.16
C ALA A 143 5.34 -2.55 -21.56
N LEU A 144 6.28 -1.64 -21.77
CA LEU A 144 6.48 -0.96 -23.05
C LEU A 144 7.48 -1.67 -23.98
N THR A 145 8.33 -2.55 -23.46
CA THR A 145 9.52 -3.03 -24.20
C THR A 145 9.61 -4.55 -24.36
N LYS A 146 8.87 -5.35 -23.58
CA LYS A 146 8.87 -6.82 -23.73
C LYS A 146 8.33 -7.24 -25.10
N SER A 147 8.92 -8.31 -25.64
CA SER A 147 8.66 -8.77 -27.00
C SER A 147 7.26 -9.34 -27.19
N THR A 148 6.72 -10.00 -26.17
CA THR A 148 5.40 -10.62 -26.25
C THR A 148 4.33 -9.74 -25.62
N GLU A 149 3.12 -9.78 -26.19
CA GLU A 149 1.97 -9.04 -25.65
C GLU A 149 1.62 -9.50 -24.24
N ASP A 150 1.67 -10.81 -23.98
CA ASP A 150 1.39 -11.39 -22.66
C ASP A 150 2.34 -10.84 -21.59
N GLU A 151 3.65 -10.76 -21.87
CA GLU A 151 4.60 -10.17 -20.93
C GLU A 151 4.38 -8.67 -20.74
N ARG A 152 4.04 -7.94 -21.81
CA ARG A 152 3.73 -6.51 -21.71
C ARG A 152 2.48 -6.28 -20.86
N HIS A 153 1.40 -7.03 -21.08
CA HIS A 153 0.17 -6.94 -20.31
C HIS A 153 0.40 -7.31 -18.84
N LYS A 154 1.20 -8.35 -18.57
CA LYS A 154 1.60 -8.68 -17.20
C LYS A 154 2.29 -7.52 -16.51
N ASN A 155 3.22 -6.87 -17.18
CA ASN A 155 3.96 -5.76 -16.61
C ASN A 155 3.12 -4.48 -16.49
N PHE A 156 2.15 -4.24 -17.38
CA PHE A 156 1.13 -3.20 -17.16
C PHE A 156 0.31 -3.49 -15.89
N GLY A 157 -0.12 -4.73 -15.72
CA GLY A 157 -0.87 -5.15 -14.54
C GLY A 157 -0.08 -4.93 -13.24
N LEU A 158 1.19 -5.32 -13.21
CA LEU A 158 2.09 -5.08 -12.08
C LEU A 158 2.34 -3.58 -11.86
N THR A 159 2.45 -2.78 -12.91
CA THR A 159 2.58 -1.32 -12.78
C THR A 159 1.39 -0.73 -12.04
N PHE A 160 0.15 -1.02 -12.48
CA PHE A 160 -1.06 -0.47 -11.88
C PHE A 160 -1.26 -0.96 -10.44
N GLN A 161 -1.01 -2.24 -10.17
CA GLN A 161 -1.07 -2.80 -8.81
C GLN A 161 -0.05 -2.12 -7.88
N THR A 162 1.19 -1.96 -8.35
CA THR A 162 2.26 -1.29 -7.60
C THR A 162 1.89 0.15 -7.26
N LEU A 163 1.34 0.90 -8.21
CA LEU A 163 0.89 2.27 -7.94
C LEU A 163 -0.24 2.33 -6.90
N GLY A 164 -1.13 1.33 -6.87
CA GLY A 164 -2.11 1.16 -5.79
C GLY A 164 -1.44 1.01 -4.42
N MET A 165 -0.41 0.16 -4.33
CA MET A 165 0.39 -0.04 -3.10
C MET A 165 1.15 1.24 -2.70
N VAL A 166 1.69 2.01 -3.65
CA VAL A 166 2.33 3.30 -3.36
C VAL A 166 1.30 4.34 -2.85
N ILE A 167 0.08 4.35 -3.40
CA ILE A 167 -1.00 5.23 -2.94
C ILE A 167 -1.41 4.92 -1.50
N HIS A 168 -1.40 3.64 -1.10
CA HIS A 168 -1.64 3.21 0.29
C HIS A 168 -0.81 4.03 1.28
N HIS A 169 0.51 4.08 1.07
CA HIS A 169 1.43 4.82 1.92
C HIS A 169 1.18 6.33 1.95
N ARG A 170 0.84 6.93 0.81
CA ARG A 170 0.53 8.36 0.72
C ARG A 170 -0.76 8.71 1.47
N SER A 171 -1.75 7.83 1.45
CA SER A 171 -3.02 8.02 2.14
C SER A 171 -2.85 8.05 3.66
N ILE A 172 -1.93 7.25 4.20
CA ILE A 172 -1.62 7.22 5.64
C ILE A 172 -0.95 8.52 6.09
N GLN A 173 0.00 9.04 5.29
CA GLN A 173 0.77 10.25 5.63
C GLN A 173 -0.10 11.53 5.74
N TYR A 174 -1.15 11.68 4.93
CA TYR A 174 -2.04 12.85 5.02
C TYR A 174 -2.95 12.81 6.27
N GLN A 175 -3.24 11.63 6.80
CA GLN A 175 -4.16 11.48 7.94
C GLN A 175 -3.48 11.81 9.28
N GLU A 176 -2.20 11.46 9.45
CA GLU A 176 -1.44 11.84 10.65
C GLU A 176 -1.33 13.37 10.81
N ILE A 177 -1.21 14.09 9.69
CA ILE A 177 -1.14 15.57 9.68
C ILE A 177 -2.46 16.23 10.09
N LEU A 178 -3.61 15.59 9.82
CA LEU A 178 -4.93 16.14 10.14
C LEU A 178 -5.32 15.90 11.61
N HIS A 179 -4.87 14.81 12.22
CA HIS A 179 -5.13 14.52 13.63
C HIS A 179 -4.27 15.36 14.60
N GLU A 180 -3.16 15.96 14.16
CA GLU A 180 -2.39 16.91 14.98
C GLU A 180 -2.97 18.34 14.99
N ARG A 181 -4.09 18.60 14.30
CA ARG A 181 -4.71 19.94 14.18
C ARG A 181 -6.05 20.12 14.91
N THR A 182 -6.42 19.19 15.79
CA THR A 182 -7.60 19.28 16.68
C THR A 182 -7.18 19.17 18.13
#